data_AF-A0A942QXQ1-F1
#
_entry.id   AF-A0A942QXQ1-F1
#
_cell.length_a   1.000
_cell.length_b   1.000
_cell.length_c   1.000
_cell.angle_alpha   90.00
_cell.angle_beta   90.00
_cell.angle_gamma   90.00
#
_symmetry.space_group_name_H-M   'P 1'
#
loop_
_entity.id
_entity.type
_entity.pdbx_description
1 polymer ?
#
loop_
_entity_poly.entity_id
_entity_poly.type
_entity_poly.pdbx_seq_one_letter_code
_entity_poly.pdbx_strand_id
1 'polypeptide(L)' 'SQADILFIIGTSMQVYPAANLINFANRNIPKFFIDPKPAINHKYYENLTVIAEKATVGVPKIVSQLIDL' A
#
# COMPACT_ATOMS: atom_id res chain seq x y z
N SER A 1 -7.81 -12.29 -6.27
CA SER A 1 -6.74 -11.57 -6.99
C SER A 1 -5.54 -12.49 -7.16
N GLN A 2 -4.78 -12.38 -8.26
CA GLN A 2 -3.52 -13.09 -8.50
C GLN A 2 -2.27 -12.28 -8.08
N ALA A 3 -2.45 -11.11 -7.47
CA ALA A 3 -1.32 -10.29 -7.03
C ALA A 3 -0.63 -10.89 -5.81
N ASP A 4 0.70 -10.94 -5.84
CA ASP A 4 1.55 -11.37 -4.72
C ASP A 4 1.92 -10.22 -3.78
N ILE A 5 1.86 -8.97 -4.26
CA ILE A 5 2.14 -7.74 -3.50
C ILE A 5 1.19 -6.63 -3.98
N LEU A 6 0.73 -5.76 -3.07
CA LEU A 6 -0.08 -4.59 -3.41
C LEU A 6 0.60 -3.28 -2.97
N PHE A 7 0.69 -2.32 -3.88
CA PHE A 7 1.08 -0.94 -3.58
C PHE A 7 -0.10 0.01 -3.81
N ILE A 8 -0.31 0.93 -2.87
CA ILE A 8 -1.30 2.00 -2.92
C ILE A 8 -0.56 3.31 -2.68
N ILE A 9 -0.54 4.18 -3.68
CA ILE A 9 0.39 5.33 -3.72
C ILE A 9 -0.39 6.61 -4.02
N GLY A 10 -0.22 7.63 -3.18
CA GLY A 10 -0.68 8.99 -3.48
C GLY A 10 -2.19 9.13 -3.67
N THR A 11 -2.99 8.41 -2.90
CA THR A 11 -4.46 8.44 -2.97
C THR A 11 -5.07 8.70 -1.61
N SER A 12 -6.14 9.50 -1.58
CA SER A 12 -6.92 9.77 -0.38
C SER A 12 -7.83 8.60 0.02
N MET A 13 -7.93 7.55 -0.82
CA MET A 13 -8.85 6.42 -0.65
C MET A 13 -10.34 6.83 -0.58
N GLN A 14 -10.72 7.98 -1.14
CA GLN A 14 -12.10 8.50 -1.10
C GLN A 14 -12.91 8.25 -2.40
N VAL A 15 -12.28 7.75 -3.46
CA VAL A 15 -12.93 7.57 -4.75
C VAL A 15 -13.33 6.12 -4.95
N TYR A 16 -14.64 5.87 -5.02
CA TYR A 16 -15.21 4.56 -5.31
C TYR A 16 -15.46 4.40 -6.82
N PRO A 17 -15.25 3.21 -7.40
CA PRO A 17 -14.95 1.94 -6.73
C PRO A 17 -13.46 1.70 -6.42
N ALA A 18 -12.55 2.55 -6.89
CA ALA A 18 -11.10 2.31 -6.83
C ALA A 18 -10.57 2.07 -5.40
N ALA A 19 -11.05 2.81 -4.40
CA ALA A 19 -10.65 2.63 -3.00
C ALA A 19 -10.97 1.23 -2.45
N ASN A 20 -11.96 0.53 -3.01
CA ASN A 20 -12.33 -0.82 -2.59
C ASN A 20 -11.41 -1.90 -3.16
N LEU A 21 -10.51 -1.60 -4.09
CA LEU A 21 -9.63 -2.61 -4.71
C LEU A 21 -8.74 -3.32 -3.69
N ILE A 22 -8.38 -2.63 -2.59
CA ILE A 22 -7.64 -3.24 -1.46
C ILE A 22 -8.37 -4.43 -0.85
N ASN A 23 -9.70 -4.46 -0.86
CA ASN A 23 -10.50 -5.55 -0.30
C ASN A 23 -10.49 -6.82 -1.17
N PHE A 24 -10.11 -6.70 -2.45
CA PHE A 24 -10.04 -7.83 -3.38
C PHE A 24 -8.64 -8.47 -3.43
N ALA A 25 -7.64 -7.82 -2.83
CA ALA A 25 -6.32 -8.39 -2.63
C ALA A 25 -6.38 -9.52 -1.60
N ASN A 26 -5.50 -10.52 -1.74
CA ASN A 26 -5.40 -11.60 -0.77
C ASN A 26 -5.03 -10.99 0.60
N ARG A 27 -5.62 -11.51 1.68
CA ARG A 27 -5.33 -11.01 3.03
C ARG A 27 -3.88 -11.28 3.44
N ASN A 28 -3.30 -12.36 2.96
CA ASN A 28 -1.96 -12.81 3.32
C ASN A 28 -0.81 -12.11 2.58
N ILE A 29 -1.10 -11.35 1.52
CA ILE A 29 -0.05 -10.65 0.78
C ILE A 29 0.36 -9.35 1.46
N PRO A 30 1.64 -8.95 1.38
CA PRO A 30 2.10 -7.65 1.83
C PRO A 30 1.42 -6.53 1.05
N LYS A 31 0.99 -5.50 1.79
CA LYS A 31 0.34 -4.30 1.25
C LYS A 31 1.12 -3.10 1.72
N PHE A 32 1.40 -2.16 0.81
CA PHE A 32 2.13 -0.94 1.11
C PHE A 32 1.26 0.27 0.77
N PHE A 33 1.06 1.15 1.73
CA PHE A 33 0.36 2.42 1.54
C PHE A 33 1.33 3.58 1.70
N ILE A 34 1.60 4.31 0.62
CA ILE A 34 2.62 5.36 0.55
C ILE A 34 1.92 6.69 0.26
N ASP A 35 1.88 7.55 1.26
CA ASP A 35 1.29 8.89 1.15
C ASP A 35 1.89 9.83 2.20
N PRO A 36 2.19 11.11 1.89
CA PRO A 36 2.70 12.05 2.89
C PRO A 36 1.75 12.33 4.06
N LYS A 37 0.44 12.11 3.88
CA LYS A 37 -0.62 12.31 4.87
C LYS A 37 -1.60 11.12 4.81
N PRO A 38 -1.23 9.95 5.36
CA PRO A 38 -1.98 8.73 5.13
C PRO A 38 -3.44 8.79 5.57
N ALA A 39 -4.36 8.41 4.68
CA ALA A 39 -5.80 8.37 4.96
C ALA A 39 -6.23 7.11 5.75
N ILE A 40 -5.37 6.08 5.78
CA ILE A 40 -5.59 4.82 6.49
C ILE A 40 -4.37 4.46 7.33
N ASN A 41 -4.56 3.58 8.33
CA ASN A 41 -3.48 3.10 9.19
C ASN A 41 -3.37 1.56 9.17
N HIS A 42 -2.27 1.04 9.73
CA HIS A 42 -1.94 -0.39 9.76
C HIS A 42 -2.99 -1.29 10.42
N LYS A 43 -3.94 -0.74 11.20
CA LYS A 43 -4.98 -1.53 11.88
C LYS A 43 -6.17 -1.85 10.98
N TYR A 44 -6.28 -1.20 9.82
CA TYR A 44 -7.47 -1.34 8.96
C TYR A 44 -7.41 -2.58 8.06
N TYR A 45 -6.20 -3.07 7.77
CA TYR A 45 -5.98 -4.18 6.85
C TYR A 45 -4.83 -5.07 7.32
N GLU A 46 -4.99 -6.38 7.17
CA GLU A 46 -3.94 -7.36 7.44
C GLU A 46 -2.74 -7.16 6.50
N ASN A 47 -1.53 -7.33 7.03
CA ASN A 47 -0.27 -7.19 6.30
C ASN A 47 -0.07 -5.82 5.63
N LEU A 48 -0.64 -4.76 6.21
CA LEU A 48 -0.50 -3.39 5.71
C LEU A 48 0.65 -2.64 6.40
N THR A 49 1.61 -2.21 5.59
CA THR A 49 2.66 -1.25 5.99
C THR A 49 2.29 0.14 5.48
N VAL A 50 2.29 1.13 6.37
CA VAL A 50 2.00 2.52 6.03
C VAL A 50 3.28 3.34 6.09
N ILE A 51 3.57 4.08 5.02
CA ILE A 51 4.78 4.87 4.84
C ILE A 51 4.35 6.32 4.62
N ALA A 52 4.58 7.16 5.63
CA ALA A 52 4.26 8.58 5.62
C ALA A 52 5.31 9.42 4.86
N GLU A 53 5.55 9.09 3.59
CA GLU A 53 6.55 9.74 2.73
C GLU A 53 5.97 10.05 1.35
N LYS A 54 6.64 10.92 0.59
CA LYS A 54 6.33 11.12 -0.85
C LYS A 54 6.59 9.82 -1.61
N ALA A 55 5.81 9.58 -2.66
CA ALA A 55 5.99 8.43 -3.55
C ALA A 55 7.43 8.30 -4.07
N THR A 56 8.07 9.44 -4.39
CA THR A 56 9.46 9.52 -4.87
C THR A 56 10.50 9.05 -3.86
N VAL A 57 10.16 8.95 -2.57
CA VAL A 57 11.04 8.48 -1.50
C VAL A 57 10.59 7.10 -1.02
N GLY A 58 9.30 6.94 -0.74
CA GLY A 58 8.75 5.71 -0.18
C GLY A 58 8.77 4.53 -1.15
N VAL A 59 8.51 4.75 -2.45
CA VAL A 59 8.51 3.65 -3.42
C VAL A 59 9.91 3.05 -3.61
N PRO A 60 10.97 3.84 -3.93
CA PRO A 60 12.32 3.29 -4.06
C PRO A 60 12.81 2.55 -2.82
N LYS A 61 12.49 3.08 -1.62
CA LYS A 61 12.85 2.47 -0.34
C LYS A 61 12.31 1.05 -0.19
N ILE A 62 11.02 0.85 -0.46
CA ILE A 62 10.40 -0.49 -0.37
C ILE A 62 10.85 -1.40 -1.51
N VAL A 63 10.93 -0.89 -2.73
CA VAL A 63 11.36 -1.69 -3.87
C VAL A 63 12.78 -2.22 -3.67
N SER A 64 13.70 -1.41 -3.15
CA SER A 64 15.07 -1.87 -2.84
C SER A 64 15.04 -3.02 -1.83
N GLN A 65 14.28 -2.87 -0.75
CA GLN A 65 14.10 -3.94 0.26
C GLN A 65 13.51 -5.22 -0.31
N LEU A 66 12.65 -5.14 -1.32
CA LEU A 66 12.02 -6.32 -1.94
C LEU A 66 12.92 -7.01 -2.95
N ILE A 67 13.79 -6.26 -3.64
CA ILE A 67 14.74 -6.81 -4.62
C ILE A 67 15.91 -7.50 -3.92
N ASP A 68 16.31 -7.00 -2.74
CA ASP A 68 17.41 -7.55 -1.95
C ASP A 68 17.01 -8.80 -1.12
N LEU A 69 15.77 -9.30 -1.26
CA LEU A 69 15.29 -10.57 -0.68
C LEU A 69 15.66 -11.77 -1.54
#